data_AF-A0AAP4D7I6-F1
#
_entry.id   AF-A0AAP4D7I6-F1
#
_cell.length_a   1.000
_cell.length_b   1.000
_cell.length_c   1.000
_cell.angle_alpha   90.00
_cell.angle_beta   90.00
_cell.angle_gamma   90.00
#
_symmetry.space_group_name_H-M   'P 1'
#
loop_
_entity.id
_entity.type
_entity.pdbx_description
1 polymer ?
#
loop_
_entity_poly.entity_id
_entity_poly.type
_entity_poly.pdbx_seq_one_letter_code
_entity_poly.pdbx_strand_id
1 'polypeptide(L)' 'MKAQRRLAAIMAVDGVGFSRLVEADERGTYERLEALRLTVAEPAIAGHGGRILKPMGGPAGRVRQRRPKRCPKRR' A
#
# COMPACT_ATOMS: atom_id res chain seq x y z
N MET A 1 -6.62 -27.59 -1.57
CA MET A 1 -5.56 -26.59 -1.81
C MET A 1 -4.71 -26.45 -0.56
N LYS A 2 -3.38 -26.69 -0.61
CA LYS A 2 -2.49 -26.53 0.55
C LYS A 2 -2.19 -25.05 0.78
N ALA A 3 -2.47 -24.53 1.98
CA ALA A 3 -2.13 -23.17 2.37
C ALA A 3 -0.60 -23.00 2.47
N GLN A 4 -0.01 -22.15 1.63
CA GLN A 4 1.42 -21.86 1.66
C GLN A 4 1.71 -20.81 2.73
N ARG A 5 2.13 -21.26 3.92
CA ARG A 5 2.54 -20.36 5.02
C ARG A 5 3.89 -19.72 4.68
N ARG A 6 3.94 -18.39 4.63
CA ARG A 6 5.16 -17.61 4.38
C ARG A 6 5.16 -16.39 5.30
N LEU A 7 6.31 -16.07 5.90
CA LEU A 7 6.49 -14.86 6.69
C LEU A 7 6.58 -13.64 5.75
N ALA A 8 5.70 -12.66 5.93
CA ALA A 8 5.65 -11.44 5.13
C ALA A 8 5.48 -10.23 6.04
N ALA A 9 6.03 -9.09 5.64
CA ALA A 9 5.72 -7.81 6.28
C ALA A 9 4.47 -7.23 5.62
N ILE A 10 3.49 -6.87 6.45
CA ILE A 10 2.21 -6.31 6.03
C ILE A 10 2.14 -4.90 6.60
N MET A 11 1.90 -3.90 5.75
CA MET A 11 1.73 -2.51 6.12
C MET A 11 0.32 -2.05 5.71
N ALA A 12 -0.35 -1.30 6.57
CA ALA A 12 -1.65 -0.68 6.29
C ALA A 12 -1.48 0.84 6.41
N VAL A 13 -2.03 1.58 5.46
CA VAL A 13 -1.93 3.05 5.40
C VAL A 13 -3.34 3.59 5.14
N ASP A 14 -3.72 4.63 5.90
CA ASP A 14 -4.99 5.33 5.76
C ASP A 14 -4.77 6.85 5.68
N GLY A 15 -5.70 7.57 5.05
CA GLY A 15 -5.62 9.01 4.82
C GLY A 15 -6.42 9.82 5.85
N VAL A 16 -5.83 10.88 6.38
CA VAL A 16 -6.51 11.78 7.33
C VAL A 16 -7.41 12.77 6.58
N GLY A 17 -8.62 12.99 7.11
CA GLY A 17 -9.52 14.03 6.59
C GLY A 17 -10.26 13.66 5.30
N PHE A 18 -10.23 12.38 4.91
CA PHE A 18 -10.89 11.88 3.70
C PHE A 18 -12.37 12.29 3.63
N SER A 19 -13.13 12.12 4.72
CA SER A 19 -14.55 12.50 4.77
C SER A 19 -14.80 13.98 4.47
N ARG A 20 -13.94 14.87 4.99
CA ARG A 20 -14.06 16.33 4.76
C ARG A 20 -13.72 16.71 3.31
N LEU A 21 -12.72 16.05 2.73
CA LEU A 21 -12.34 16.26 1.34
C LEU A 21 -13.43 15.79 0.38
N VAL A 22 -14.03 14.62 0.67
CA VAL A 22 -15.16 14.07 -0.10
C VAL A 22 -16.41 14.93 0.03
N GLU A 23 -16.70 15.48 1.21
CA GLU A 23 -17.84 16.38 1.43
C GLU A 23 -17.72 17.66 0.59
N ALA A 24 -16.50 18.20 0.43
CA ALA A 24 -16.26 19.42 -0.35
C ALA A 24 -16.22 19.16 -1.87
N ASP A 25 -15.57 18.08 -2.28
CA ASP A 25 -15.42 17.69 -3.69
C ASP A 25 -15.08 16.20 -3.78
N GLU A 26 -16.10 15.36 -3.89
CA GLU A 26 -15.95 13.91 -3.98
C GLU A 26 -15.06 13.50 -5.16
N ARG A 27 -15.38 13.99 -6.37
CA ARG A 27 -14.69 13.57 -7.60
C ARG A 27 -13.24 14.06 -7.62
N GLY A 28 -13.00 15.33 -7.33
CA GLY A 28 -11.64 15.88 -7.32
C GLY A 28 -10.79 15.28 -6.20
N THR A 29 -11.40 14.88 -5.08
CA THR A 29 -10.69 14.13 -4.02
C THR A 29 -10.25 12.76 -4.51
N TYR A 30 -11.13 12.01 -5.18
CA TYR A 30 -10.76 10.72 -5.77
C TYR A 30 -9.68 10.85 -6.83
N GLU A 31 -9.77 11.81 -7.75
CA GLU A 31 -8.78 12.03 -8.79
C GLU A 31 -7.40 12.39 -8.21
N ARG A 32 -7.35 13.28 -7.22
CA ARG A 32 -6.10 13.64 -6.52
C ARG A 32 -5.51 12.45 -5.78
N LEU A 33 -6.34 11.66 -5.10
CA LEU A 33 -5.89 10.49 -4.35
C LEU A 33 -5.36 9.39 -5.27
N GLU A 34 -6.02 9.16 -6.40
CA GLU A 34 -5.55 8.23 -7.43
C GLU A 34 -4.25 8.71 -8.06
N ALA A 35 -4.13 9.99 -8.38
CA ALA A 35 -2.89 10.57 -8.88
C ALA A 35 -1.73 10.39 -7.89
N LEU A 36 -1.93 10.69 -6.61
CA LEU A 36 -0.92 10.48 -5.56
C LEU A 36 -0.56 8.99 -5.41
N ARG A 37 -1.54 8.10 -5.50
CA ARG A 37 -1.30 6.67 -5.44
C ARG A 37 -0.41 6.20 -6.59
N LEU A 38 -0.70 6.61 -7.82
CA LEU A 38 0.03 6.20 -9.01
C LEU A 38 1.42 6.85 -9.11
N THR A 39 1.55 8.11 -8.67
CA THR A 39 2.80 8.88 -8.82
C THR A 39 3.75 8.74 -7.64
N VAL A 40 3.25 8.46 -6.43
CA VAL A 40 4.07 8.40 -5.21
C VAL A 40 4.05 7.02 -4.59
N ALA A 41 2.86 6.50 -4.26
CA ALA A 41 2.75 5.28 -3.46
C ALA A 41 3.20 4.04 -4.23
N GLU A 42 2.70 3.83 -5.44
CA GLU A 42 3.03 2.65 -6.26
C GLU A 42 4.52 2.57 -6.62
N PRO A 43 5.18 3.66 -7.07
CA PRO A 43 6.62 3.65 -7.33
C PRO A 43 7.44 3.36 -6.07
N ALA A 44 7.08 3.94 -4.91
CA ALA A 44 7.77 3.68 -3.66
C ALA A 44 7.63 2.21 -3.22
N ILE A 45 6.40 1.67 -3.28
CA ILE A 45 6.12 0.28 -2.93
C ILE A 45 6.86 -0.69 -3.85
N ALA A 46 6.85 -0.43 -5.16
CA ALA A 46 7.56 -1.22 -6.15
C ALA A 46 9.09 -1.15 -5.93
N GLY A 47 9.63 0.04 -5.65
CA GLY A 47 11.05 0.26 -5.35
C GLY A 47 11.55 -0.52 -4.13
N HIS A 48 10.68 -0.74 -3.14
CA HIS A 48 10.97 -1.58 -1.96
C HIS A 48 10.62 -3.07 -2.15
N GLY A 49 10.29 -3.52 -3.36
CA GLY A 49 9.93 -4.91 -3.65
C GLY A 49 8.61 -5.35 -3.00
N GLY A 50 7.76 -4.37 -2.65
CA GLY A 50 6.43 -4.58 -2.13
C GLY A 50 5.40 -4.82 -3.23
N ARG A 51 4.24 -5.34 -2.85
CA ARG A 51 3.06 -5.45 -3.71
C ARG A 51 1.83 -4.95 -2.97
N ILE A 52 0.99 -4.19 -3.65
CA ILE A 52 -0.32 -3.81 -3.15
C ILE A 52 -1.26 -5.01 -3.28
N LEU A 53 -1.89 -5.40 -2.16
CA LEU A 53 -2.95 -6.39 -2.16
C LEU A 53 -4.30 -5.68 -2.31
N LYS A 54 -5.24 -6.33 -3.00
CA LYS A 54 -6.54 -5.76 -3.41
C LYS A 54 -7.26 -5.07 -2.24
N PRO A 55 -7.70 -3.80 -2.39
CA PRO A 55 -8.35 -3.07 -1.31
C PRO A 55 -9.72 -3.66 -1.00
N MET A 56 -10.09 -3.63 0.28
CA MET A 56 -11.44 -3.92 0.75
C MET A 56 -12.07 -2.58 1.13
N GLY A 57 -12.96 -2.08 0.28
CA GLY A 57 -13.93 -1.02 0.65
C GLY A 57 -13.43 0.42 0.82
N GLY A 58 -12.23 0.79 0.36
CA GLY A 58 -11.74 2.19 0.45
C GLY A 58 -10.37 2.41 -0.19
N PRO A 59 -9.85 3.65 -0.18
CA PRO A 59 -8.57 3.98 -0.81
C PRO A 59 -7.32 3.46 -0.07
N ALA A 60 -7.47 2.97 1.16
CA ALA A 60 -6.40 2.43 1.98
C ALA A 60 -5.85 1.10 1.43
N GLY A 61 -4.60 1.11 0.95
CA GLY A 61 -3.90 -0.06 0.44
C GLY A 61 -3.15 -0.83 1.53
N ARG A 62 -3.22 -2.16 1.49
CA ARG A 62 -2.37 -3.04 2.32
C ARG A 62 -1.14 -3.45 1.51
N VAL A 63 0.05 -3.04 1.94
CA VAL A 63 1.32 -3.33 1.27
C VAL A 63 1.93 -4.60 1.84
N ARG A 64 2.26 -5.54 0.96
CA ARG A 64 3.03 -6.73 1.30
C ARG A 64 4.48 -6.52 0.87
N GLN A 65 5.40 -6.29 1.80
CA GLN A 65 6.82 -6.25 1.48
C GLN A 65 7.37 -7.68 1.35
N ARG A 66 8.19 -7.93 0.31
CA ARG A 66 9.14 -9.05 0.34
C ARG A 66 10.23 -8.70 1.35
N ARG A 67 10.51 -9.58 2.32
CA ARG A 67 11.71 -9.40 3.17
C ARG A 67 12.94 -9.22 2.28
N PRO A 68 13.89 -8.32 2.61
CA PRO A 68 15.23 -8.39 2.04
C PRO A 68 15.80 -9.77 2.34
N LYS A 69 16.49 -10.37 1.35
CA LYS A 69 17.19 -11.63 1.56
C LYS A 69 18.14 -11.41 2.75
N ARG A 70 18.06 -12.32 3.74
CA ARG A 70 18.87 -12.37 4.96
C ARG A 70 20.22 -11.66 4.79
N CYS A 71 20.54 -10.74 5.70
CA CYS A 71 21.93 -10.36 5.96
C CYS A 71 22.77 -11.64 6.10
N PRO A 72 23.95 -11.73 5.46
CA PRO A 72 24.88 -12.81 5.75
C PRO A 72 25.24 -12.67 7.22
N LYS A 73 25.03 -13.74 8.00
CA LYS A 73 25.53 -13.81 9.37
C LYS A 73 27.05 -13.61 9.30
N ARG A 74 27.53 -12.45 9.74
CA ARG A 74 28.95 -12.27 10.06
C ARG A 74 29.26 -13.31 11.16
N ARG A 75 30.27 -14.13 10.86
CA ARG A 75 30.91 -15.04 11.82
C ARG A 75 31.45 -14.25 13.00
#